data_AF-A0A9P6IT63-F1
#
_entry.id   AF-A0A9P6IT63-F1
#
_cell.length_a   1.000
_cell.length_b   1.000
_cell.length_c   1.000
_cell.angle_alpha   90.00
_cell.angle_beta   90.00
_cell.angle_gamma   90.00
#
_symmetry.space_group_name_H-M   'P 1'
#
loop_
_entity.id
_entity.type
_entity.pdbx_description
1 polymer ?
#
loop_
_entity_poly.entity_id
_entity_poly.type
_entity_poly.pdbx_seq_one_letter_code
_entity_poly.pdbx_strand_id
1 'polypeptide(L)'
;HRRRIQRAQELGRVKTTLSNLNEKRHYLENQIKSYHDYVESCMNNITTKKGKKQRYVMPFTKQYFHIRNLQRHGKVPQFGSFKYTAQKLFEKGVLLNLDGVSPKQYSQISLTISCDEPGIFHIEAETSIMMVRLPVSTMELRLEDLLQCQFNNIQIMSLFDDMAKVNVNLLLFLVNKK
;
A
#
# COMPACT_ATOMS: atom_id res chain seq x y z
N HIS A 1 -21.42 9.39 60.50
CA HIS A 1 -21.47 10.44 59.45
C HIS A 1 -20.34 10.31 58.42
N ARG A 2 -19.07 10.19 58.85
CA ARG A 2 -17.87 10.04 57.96
C ARG A 2 -17.95 8.96 56.88
N ARG A 3 -18.42 7.73 57.19
CA ARG A 3 -18.56 6.64 56.19
C ARG A 3 -19.58 6.93 55.07
N ARG A 4 -20.62 7.73 55.36
CA ARG A 4 -21.63 8.11 54.36
C ARG A 4 -21.05 9.07 53.32
N ILE A 5 -20.30 10.06 53.79
CA ILE A 5 -19.60 11.03 52.92
C ILE A 5 -18.56 10.31 52.04
N GLN A 6 -17.83 9.36 52.63
CA GLN A 6 -16.83 8.57 51.90
C GLN A 6 -17.46 7.71 50.80
N ARG A 7 -18.57 7.00 51.08
CA ARG A 7 -19.33 6.28 50.04
C ARG A 7 -19.88 7.18 48.95
N ALA A 8 -20.36 8.38 49.31
CA ALA A 8 -20.89 9.32 48.32
C ALA A 8 -19.77 9.82 47.37
N GLN A 9 -18.57 10.07 47.90
CA GLN A 9 -17.40 10.42 47.09
C GLN A 9 -16.93 9.24 46.21
N GLU A 10 -16.91 8.02 46.75
CA GLU A 10 -16.57 6.81 45.98
C GLU A 10 -17.57 6.55 44.84
N LEU A 11 -18.88 6.69 45.11
CA LEU A 11 -19.91 6.61 44.08
C LEU A 11 -19.74 7.68 43.00
N GLY A 12 -19.38 8.91 43.40
CA GLY A 12 -19.06 9.99 42.45
C GLY A 12 -17.88 9.62 41.56
N ARG A 13 -16.78 9.12 42.14
CA ARG A 13 -15.60 8.66 41.40
C ARG A 13 -15.94 7.54 40.43
N VAL A 14 -16.69 6.52 40.88
CA VAL A 14 -17.10 5.40 40.02
C VAL A 14 -17.94 5.89 38.84
N LYS A 15 -18.87 6.82 39.06
CA LYS A 15 -19.68 7.41 37.97
C LYS A 15 -18.83 8.19 36.97
N THR A 16 -17.88 9.00 37.45
CA THR A 16 -16.94 9.72 36.58
C THR A 16 -16.08 8.75 35.77
N THR A 17 -15.51 7.73 36.42
CA THR A 17 -14.74 6.69 35.72
C THR A 17 -15.58 5.97 34.67
N LEU A 18 -16.84 5.64 34.97
CA LEU A 18 -17.75 5.02 34.02
C LEU A 18 -18.03 5.93 32.81
N SER A 19 -18.22 7.24 33.03
CA SER A 19 -18.38 8.23 31.95
C SER A 19 -17.14 8.27 31.05
N ASN A 20 -15.96 8.42 31.65
CA ASN A 20 -14.69 8.47 30.92
C ASN A 20 -14.44 7.17 30.12
N LEU A 21 -14.79 6.01 30.69
CA LEU A 21 -14.69 4.73 29.99
C LEU A 21 -15.66 4.65 28.81
N ASN A 22 -16.89 5.14 28.96
CA ASN A 22 -17.85 5.19 27.87
C ASN A 22 -17.42 6.14 26.75
N GLU A 23 -16.88 7.32 27.08
CA GLU A 23 -16.32 8.25 26.10
C GLU A 23 -15.15 7.62 25.36
N LYS A 24 -14.23 6.96 26.07
CA LYS A 24 -13.10 6.26 25.45
C LYS A 24 -13.55 5.11 24.56
N ARG A 25 -14.58 4.35 24.97
CA ARG A 25 -15.20 3.30 24.15
C ARG A 25 -15.73 3.90 22.84
N HIS A 26 -16.49 4.99 22.94
CA HIS A 26 -17.10 5.62 21.77
C HIS A 26 -16.06 6.24 20.82
N TYR A 27 -14.99 6.81 21.38
CA TYR A 27 -13.86 7.29 20.62
C TYR A 27 -13.20 6.16 19.81
N LEU A 28 -12.93 5.01 20.43
CA LEU A 28 -12.34 3.85 19.75
C LEU A 28 -13.28 3.27 18.68
N GLU A 29 -14.58 3.21 18.95
CA GLU A 29 -15.58 2.80 17.94
C GLU A 29 -15.56 3.72 16.72
N ASN A 30 -15.49 5.04 16.92
CA ASN A 30 -15.40 6.00 15.83
C ASN A 30 -14.09 5.89 15.05
N GLN A 31 -12.98 5.59 15.73
CA GLN A 31 -11.69 5.33 15.07
C GLN A 31 -11.77 4.08 14.18
N ILE A 32 -12.35 2.98 14.68
CA ILE A 32 -12.54 1.74 13.90
C ILE A 32 -13.42 2.04 12.68
N LYS A 33 -14.56 2.71 12.88
CA LYS A 33 -15.45 3.06 11.77
C LYS A 33 -14.75 3.90 10.70
N SER A 34 -14.03 4.93 11.11
CA SER A 34 -13.30 5.81 10.19
C SER A 34 -12.23 5.04 9.39
N TYR A 35 -11.57 4.07 10.01
CA TYR A 35 -10.63 3.18 9.32
C TYR A 35 -11.34 2.33 8.26
N HIS A 36 -12.46 1.69 8.62
CA HIS A 36 -13.24 0.88 7.69
C HIS A 36 -13.76 1.71 6.50
N ASP A 37 -14.31 2.91 6.76
CA ASP A 37 -14.80 3.82 5.72
C ASP A 37 -13.67 4.25 4.76
N TYR A 38 -12.45 4.46 5.28
CA TYR A 38 -11.28 4.80 4.47
C TYR A 38 -10.81 3.62 3.61
N VAL A 39 -10.77 2.41 4.17
CA VAL A 39 -10.43 1.18 3.44
C VAL A 39 -11.43 0.97 2.31
N GLU A 40 -12.72 1.09 2.59
CA GLU A 40 -13.79 0.96 1.59
C GLU A 40 -13.69 2.01 0.48
N SER A 41 -13.40 3.27 0.82
CA SER A 41 -13.16 4.32 -0.16
C SER A 41 -11.95 4.02 -1.06
N CYS A 42 -10.85 3.52 -0.50
CA CYS A 42 -9.68 3.11 -1.28
C CYS A 42 -10.02 1.92 -2.21
N MET A 43 -10.73 0.91 -1.70
CA MET A 43 -11.18 -0.23 -2.50
C MET A 43 -12.09 0.22 -3.65
N ASN A 44 -13.05 1.11 -3.37
CA ASN A 44 -13.96 1.66 -4.37
C ASN A 44 -13.22 2.48 -5.44
N ASN A 45 -12.18 3.22 -5.07
CA ASN A 45 -11.35 3.96 -6.03
C ASN A 45 -10.57 3.04 -6.97
N ILE A 46 -10.12 1.88 -6.48
CA ILE A 46 -9.42 0.87 -7.28
C ILE A 46 -10.43 0.14 -8.19
N THR A 47 -11.59 -0.25 -7.66
CA THR A 47 -12.59 -1.02 -8.42
C THR A 47 -13.31 -0.19 -9.48
N THR A 48 -13.65 1.07 -9.19
CA THR A 48 -14.36 1.96 -10.13
C THR A 48 -13.50 2.33 -11.35
N LYS A 49 -12.18 2.10 -11.27
CA LYS A 49 -11.26 2.28 -12.41
C LYS A 49 -11.22 1.06 -13.34
N LYS A 50 -11.79 -0.08 -12.94
CA LYS A 50 -12.03 -1.24 -13.80
C LYS A 50 -12.88 -0.81 -14.99
N GLY A 51 -12.33 -0.87 -16.19
CA GLY A 51 -13.05 -0.58 -17.45
C GLY A 51 -12.98 0.88 -17.94
N LYS A 52 -12.40 1.83 -17.21
CA LYS A 52 -12.01 3.12 -17.82
C LYS A 52 -10.86 2.85 -18.77
N LYS A 53 -11.15 2.82 -20.08
CA LYS A 53 -10.20 2.56 -21.19
C LYS A 53 -8.78 2.95 -20.78
N GLN A 54 -7.90 1.95 -20.67
CA GLN A 54 -6.47 2.11 -20.39
C GLN A 54 -5.99 3.39 -21.06
N ARG A 55 -5.74 4.44 -20.25
CA ARG A 55 -5.50 5.80 -20.79
C ARG A 55 -4.44 5.69 -21.87
N TYR A 56 -4.64 6.38 -23.00
CA TYR A 56 -3.72 6.43 -24.14
C TYR A 56 -2.27 6.28 -23.69
N VAL A 57 -1.74 5.06 -23.83
CA VAL A 57 -0.34 4.81 -23.49
C VAL A 57 0.45 5.20 -24.70
N MET A 58 1.31 6.21 -24.54
CA MET A 58 2.12 6.73 -25.64
C MET A 58 2.90 5.58 -26.29
N PRO A 59 2.88 5.49 -27.64
CA PRO A 59 3.62 4.47 -28.34
C PRO A 59 5.12 4.57 -27.98
N PHE A 60 5.80 3.42 -27.96
CA PHE A 60 7.23 3.28 -27.64
C PHE A 60 7.63 3.49 -26.17
N THR A 61 6.67 3.58 -25.24
CA THR A 61 7.00 3.56 -23.80
C THR A 61 7.17 2.12 -23.29
N LYS A 62 7.94 1.92 -22.21
CA LYS A 62 8.06 0.60 -21.54
C LYS A 62 6.67 0.03 -21.16
N GLN A 63 5.75 0.90 -20.75
CA GLN A 63 4.36 0.54 -20.44
C GLN A 63 3.58 0.07 -21.69
N TYR A 64 3.79 0.70 -22.85
CA TYR A 64 3.15 0.30 -24.11
C TYR A 64 3.55 -1.13 -24.50
N PHE A 65 4.85 -1.44 -24.45
CA PHE A 65 5.33 -2.79 -24.74
C PHE A 65 4.86 -3.82 -23.70
N HIS A 66 4.78 -3.44 -22.42
CA HIS A 66 4.26 -4.31 -21.36
C HIS A 66 2.80 -4.69 -21.59
N ILE A 67 1.92 -3.70 -21.80
CA ILE A 67 0.50 -3.94 -22.09
C ILE A 67 0.33 -4.80 -23.34
N ARG A 68 1.11 -4.53 -24.40
CA ARG A 68 1.04 -5.31 -25.64
C ARG A 68 1.49 -6.76 -25.45
N ASN A 69 2.50 -7.01 -24.60
CA ASN A 69 2.93 -8.37 -24.27
C ASN A 69 1.91 -9.09 -23.38
N LEU A 70 1.32 -8.41 -22.39
CA LEU A 70 0.26 -8.98 -21.56
C LEU A 70 -0.97 -9.36 -22.40
N GLN A 71 -1.36 -8.51 -23.36
CA GLN A 71 -2.44 -8.81 -24.31
C GLN A 71 -2.12 -10.01 -25.20
N ARG A 72 -0.86 -10.13 -25.67
CA ARG A 72 -0.41 -11.30 -26.44
C ARG A 72 -0.41 -12.59 -25.63
N HIS A 73 -0.17 -12.52 -24.33
CA HIS A 73 -0.14 -13.67 -23.43
C HIS A 73 -1.49 -13.97 -22.76
N GLY A 74 -2.56 -13.22 -23.06
CA GLY A 74 -3.89 -13.43 -22.48
C GLY A 74 -4.00 -13.16 -20.98
N LYS A 75 -2.90 -12.77 -20.31
CA LYS A 75 -2.85 -12.42 -18.89
C LYS A 75 -3.04 -10.92 -18.73
N VAL A 76 -4.21 -10.39 -19.05
CA VAL A 76 -4.51 -8.97 -18.82
C VAL A 76 -5.09 -8.84 -17.41
N PRO A 77 -4.34 -8.32 -16.41
CA PRO A 77 -4.82 -8.17 -15.05
C PRO A 77 -6.02 -7.23 -15.01
N GLN A 78 -7.03 -7.58 -14.20
CA GLN A 78 -8.35 -6.92 -14.23
C GLN A 78 -8.31 -5.44 -13.83
N PHE A 79 -7.41 -5.06 -12.91
CA PHE A 79 -7.27 -3.68 -12.44
C PHE A 79 -6.01 -2.99 -13.00
N GLY A 80 -5.32 -3.63 -13.94
CA GLY A 80 -4.16 -3.09 -14.65
C GLY A 80 -2.82 -3.58 -14.10
N SER A 81 -1.77 -3.32 -14.89
CA SER A 81 -0.38 -3.60 -14.53
C SER A 81 0.48 -2.44 -14.95
N PHE A 82 1.27 -1.92 -14.01
CA PHE A 82 2.12 -0.76 -14.22
C PHE A 82 3.58 -1.15 -14.06
N LYS A 83 4.36 -0.92 -15.12
CA LYS A 83 5.80 -1.18 -15.13
C LYS A 83 6.58 0.10 -14.90
N TYR A 84 7.34 0.16 -13.82
CA TYR A 84 8.23 1.25 -13.46
C TYR A 84 9.68 0.79 -13.47
N THR A 85 10.61 1.71 -13.73
CA THR A 85 12.04 1.46 -13.53
C THR A 85 12.39 1.84 -12.09
N ALA A 86 13.27 1.08 -11.43
CA ALA A 86 13.67 1.36 -10.05
C ALA A 86 14.21 2.79 -9.90
N GLN A 87 14.94 3.29 -10.91
CA GLN A 87 15.40 4.69 -10.96
C GLN A 87 14.24 5.68 -10.83
N LYS A 88 13.12 5.48 -11.55
CA LYS A 88 11.96 6.37 -11.49
C LYS A 88 11.24 6.29 -10.14
N LEU A 89 11.25 5.13 -9.49
CA LEU A 89 10.68 4.97 -8.15
C LEU A 89 11.56 5.65 -7.10
N PHE A 90 12.87 5.61 -7.28
CA PHE A 90 13.85 6.28 -6.44
C PHE A 90 13.76 7.80 -6.57
N GLU A 91 13.71 8.34 -7.78
CA GLU A 91 13.51 9.78 -8.05
C GLU A 91 12.20 10.31 -7.43
N LYS A 92 11.17 9.47 -7.36
CA LYS A 92 9.89 9.80 -6.72
C LYS A 92 9.89 9.65 -5.19
N GLY A 93 10.96 9.12 -4.60
CA GLY A 93 11.06 8.80 -3.18
C GLY A 93 10.22 7.60 -2.73
N VAL A 94 9.59 6.87 -3.67
CA VAL A 94 8.85 5.65 -3.35
C VAL A 94 9.81 4.53 -2.96
N LEU A 95 10.92 4.40 -3.70
CA LEU A 95 12.02 3.49 -3.37
C LEU A 95 13.12 4.29 -2.68
N LEU A 96 13.55 3.84 -1.51
CA LEU A 96 14.61 4.46 -0.71
C LEU A 96 15.94 3.78 -0.93
N ASN A 97 15.96 2.44 -0.92
CA ASN A 97 17.17 1.68 -1.14
C ASN A 97 16.86 0.29 -1.71
N LEU A 98 17.80 -0.28 -2.44
CA LEU A 98 17.86 -1.68 -2.81
C LEU A 98 19.15 -2.27 -2.26
N ASP A 99 19.05 -3.27 -1.42
CA ASP A 99 20.20 -3.98 -0.89
C ASP A 99 20.88 -4.82 -1.98
N GLY A 100 22.22 -4.87 -1.93
CA GLY A 100 23.03 -5.57 -2.94
C GLY A 100 23.09 -4.93 -4.33
N VAL A 101 22.44 -3.78 -4.57
CA VAL A 101 22.42 -3.11 -5.88
C VAL A 101 22.91 -1.66 -5.79
N SER A 102 23.87 -1.30 -6.63
CA SER A 102 24.35 0.09 -6.71
C SER A 102 23.30 0.99 -7.38
N PRO A 103 23.15 2.27 -6.97
CA PRO A 103 22.23 3.21 -7.61
C PRO A 103 22.37 3.33 -9.14
N LYS A 104 23.58 3.08 -9.68
CA LYS A 104 23.83 3.06 -11.13
C LYS A 104 23.06 1.96 -11.87
N GLN A 105 22.78 0.85 -11.21
CA GLN A 105 22.07 -0.31 -11.77
C GLN A 105 20.55 -0.17 -11.67
N TYR A 106 20.02 0.87 -11.01
CA TYR A 106 18.57 1.07 -10.87
C TYR A 106 17.86 1.31 -12.21
N SER A 107 18.60 1.73 -13.24
CA SER A 107 18.09 1.86 -14.61
C SER A 107 17.77 0.53 -15.29
N GLN A 108 18.43 -0.54 -14.84
CA GLN A 108 18.35 -1.91 -15.38
C GLN A 108 17.29 -2.76 -14.66
N ILE A 109 16.78 -2.28 -13.53
CA ILE A 109 15.75 -2.98 -12.75
C ILE A 109 14.39 -2.39 -13.08
N SER A 110 13.43 -3.25 -13.41
CA SER A 110 12.03 -2.86 -13.58
C SER A 110 11.14 -3.57 -12.58
N LEU A 111 10.31 -2.79 -11.89
CA LEU A 111 9.28 -3.29 -10.99
C LEU A 111 7.93 -3.17 -11.69
N THR A 112 7.22 -4.28 -11.77
CA THR A 112 5.86 -4.36 -12.28
C THR A 112 4.92 -4.50 -11.08
N ILE A 113 3.92 -3.63 -11.00
CA ILE A 113 2.87 -3.70 -9.98
C ILE A 113 1.58 -4.06 -10.71
N SER A 114 1.08 -5.27 -10.49
CA SER A 114 -0.21 -5.76 -11.00
C SER A 114 -1.24 -5.82 -9.88
N CYS A 115 -2.50 -5.66 -10.27
CA CYS A 115 -3.64 -5.78 -9.36
C CYS A 115 -4.70 -6.64 -10.06
N ASP A 116 -4.91 -7.84 -9.55
CA ASP A 116 -5.88 -8.81 -10.08
C ASP A 116 -7.18 -8.80 -9.28
N GLU A 117 -7.07 -8.60 -7.97
CA GLU A 117 -8.16 -8.49 -7.03
C GLU A 117 -8.06 -7.17 -6.26
N PRO A 118 -9.20 -6.54 -5.91
CA PRO A 118 -9.18 -5.31 -5.15
C PRO A 118 -8.55 -5.55 -3.78
N GLY A 119 -7.49 -4.80 -3.47
CA GLY A 119 -6.79 -4.90 -2.20
C GLY A 119 -5.58 -5.86 -2.19
N ILE A 120 -5.32 -6.59 -3.28
CA ILE A 120 -4.11 -7.43 -3.41
C ILE A 120 -3.28 -6.92 -4.59
N PHE A 121 -2.03 -6.58 -4.30
CA PHE A 121 -1.05 -6.13 -5.28
C PHE A 121 0.04 -7.18 -5.46
N HIS A 122 0.25 -7.60 -6.70
CA HIS A 122 1.36 -8.45 -7.08
C HIS A 122 2.50 -7.54 -7.54
N ILE A 123 3.62 -7.58 -6.83
CA ILE A 123 4.82 -6.83 -7.16
C ILE A 123 5.86 -7.80 -7.71
N GLU A 124 6.23 -7.60 -8.97
CA GLU A 124 7.22 -8.40 -9.66
C GLU A 124 8.47 -7.54 -9.91
N ALA A 125 9.62 -7.95 -9.40
CA ALA A 125 10.90 -7.33 -9.71
C ALA A 125 11.60 -8.14 -10.81
N GLU A 126 11.80 -7.49 -11.96
CA GLU A 126 12.60 -8.02 -13.07
C GLU A 126 13.92 -7.26 -13.16
N THR A 127 15.03 -7.97 -12.97
CA THR A 127 16.37 -7.43 -13.20
C THR A 127 16.79 -7.75 -14.63
N SER A 128 16.94 -6.71 -15.47
CA SER A 128 17.40 -6.85 -16.85
C SER A 128 18.91 -6.61 -16.92
N ILE A 129 19.71 -7.52 -16.38
CA ILE A 129 21.17 -7.50 -16.55
C ILE A 129 21.53 -8.44 -17.71
N MET A 130 22.19 -7.90 -18.74
CA MET A 130 22.87 -8.64 -19.82
C MET A 130 22.08 -9.80 -20.47
N MET A 131 21.00 -9.50 -21.20
CA MET A 131 20.27 -10.47 -22.05
C MET A 131 19.67 -11.71 -21.35
N VAL A 132 19.88 -11.88 -20.04
CA VAL A 132 19.31 -12.96 -19.23
C VAL A 132 18.22 -12.36 -18.33
N ARG A 133 16.99 -12.85 -18.46
CA ARG A 133 15.95 -12.58 -17.46
C ARG A 133 16.26 -13.44 -16.24
N LEU A 134 16.85 -12.85 -15.20
CA LEU A 134 17.00 -13.52 -13.90
C LEU A 134 15.61 -13.76 -13.27
N PRO A 135 15.49 -14.67 -12.27
CA PRO A 135 14.20 -15.06 -11.73
C PRO A 135 13.47 -13.83 -11.20
N VAL A 136 12.22 -13.73 -11.62
CA VAL A 136 11.31 -12.66 -11.20
C VAL A 136 11.07 -12.87 -9.71
N SER A 137 11.49 -11.92 -8.88
CA SER A 137 11.08 -11.94 -7.49
C SER A 137 9.65 -11.42 -7.45
N THR A 138 8.71 -12.28 -7.03
CA THR A 138 7.28 -11.97 -6.95
C THR A 138 6.89 -11.87 -5.50
N MET A 139 6.17 -10.81 -5.13
CA MET A 139 5.66 -10.62 -3.79
C MET A 139 4.20 -10.16 -3.86
N GLU A 140 3.38 -10.71 -2.97
CA GLU A 140 2.02 -10.24 -2.75
C GLU A 140 2.00 -9.22 -1.61
N LEU A 141 1.32 -8.11 -1.83
CA LEU A 141 1.19 -7.02 -0.88
C LEU A 141 -0.29 -6.68 -0.71
N ARG A 142 -0.81 -6.81 0.51
CA ARG A 142 -2.20 -6.43 0.80
C ARG A 142 -2.31 -4.95 1.10
N LEU A 143 -3.39 -4.34 0.66
CA LEU A 143 -3.71 -2.95 0.97
C LEU A 143 -3.85 -2.74 2.47
N GLU A 144 -4.44 -3.71 3.17
CA GLU A 144 -4.61 -3.69 4.63
C GLU A 144 -3.28 -3.56 5.37
N ASP A 145 -2.25 -4.30 4.95
CA ASP A 145 -0.91 -4.26 5.55
C ASP A 145 -0.28 -2.87 5.40
N LEU A 146 -0.46 -2.24 4.22
CA LEU A 146 0.01 -0.88 3.97
C LEU A 146 -0.72 0.16 4.83
N LEU A 147 -2.04 0.01 4.97
CA LEU A 147 -2.86 0.90 5.79
C LEU A 147 -2.56 0.73 7.28
N GLN A 148 -2.28 -0.49 7.73
CA GLN A 148 -1.86 -0.77 9.09
C GLN A 148 -0.48 -0.15 9.38
N CYS A 149 0.48 -0.29 8.45
CA CYS A 149 1.77 0.39 8.56
C CYS A 149 1.59 1.91 8.66
N GLN A 150 0.71 2.50 7.84
CA GLN A 150 0.40 3.93 7.90
C GLN A 150 -0.21 4.32 9.26
N PHE A 151 -1.16 3.55 9.78
CA PHE A 151 -1.78 3.79 11.08
C PHE A 151 -0.76 3.73 12.23
N ASN A 152 0.18 2.79 12.16
CA ASN A 152 1.27 2.65 13.13
C ASN A 152 2.38 3.69 12.95
N ASN A 153 2.23 4.67 12.04
CA ASN A 153 3.26 5.64 11.67
C ASN A 153 4.57 5.02 11.15
N ILE A 154 4.51 3.81 10.58
CA ILE A 154 5.63 3.15 9.94
C ILE A 154 5.78 3.72 8.54
N GLN A 155 6.80 4.56 8.34
CA GLN A 155 7.03 5.24 7.06
C GLN A 155 7.79 4.38 6.05
N ILE A 156 8.56 3.39 6.53
CA ILE A 156 9.45 2.56 5.73
C ILE A 156 9.00 1.11 5.84
N MET A 157 8.81 0.46 4.69
CA MET A 157 8.52 -0.96 4.59
C MET A 157 9.62 -1.64 3.77
N SER A 158 9.98 -2.85 4.18
CA SER A 158 10.84 -3.74 3.40
C SER A 158 9.98 -4.58 2.45
N LEU A 159 10.36 -4.67 1.18
CA LEU A 159 9.80 -5.58 0.18
C LEU A 159 10.88 -6.59 -0.23
N PHE A 160 10.47 -7.78 -0.66
CA PHE A 160 11.34 -8.86 -1.13
C PHE A 160 12.39 -9.27 -0.09
N ASP A 161 11.98 -9.77 1.07
CA ASP A 161 12.87 -10.26 2.14
C ASP A 161 14.02 -9.28 2.46
N ASP A 162 13.68 -8.05 2.82
CA ASP A 162 14.60 -6.95 3.15
C ASP A 162 15.48 -6.41 2.01
N MET A 163 15.31 -6.89 0.78
CA MET A 163 16.07 -6.39 -0.37
C MET A 163 15.67 -4.99 -0.83
N ALA A 164 14.44 -4.54 -0.60
CA ALA A 164 13.97 -3.24 -1.07
C ALA A 164 13.30 -2.43 0.03
N LYS A 165 13.81 -1.23 0.32
CA LYS A 165 13.18 -0.30 1.27
C LYS A 165 12.32 0.69 0.52
N VAL A 166 11.04 0.77 0.86
CA VAL A 166 10.06 1.67 0.22
C VAL A 166 9.36 2.57 1.23
N ASN A 167 8.92 3.73 0.77
CA ASN A 167 8.08 4.63 1.55
C ASN A 167 6.60 4.24 1.43
N VAL A 168 5.97 3.92 2.57
CA VAL A 168 4.58 3.43 2.63
C VAL A 168 3.59 4.48 2.10
N ASN A 169 3.71 5.74 2.53
CA ASN A 169 2.78 6.80 2.14
C ASN A 169 2.82 7.08 0.63
N LEU A 170 4.03 7.12 0.06
CA LEU A 170 4.23 7.39 -1.36
C LEU A 170 3.83 6.19 -2.22
N LEU A 171 4.03 4.96 -1.72
CA LEU A 171 3.57 3.75 -2.38
C LEU A 171 2.04 3.67 -2.38
N LEU A 172 1.40 3.95 -1.24
CA LEU A 172 -0.06 4.05 -1.13
C LEU A 172 -0.61 5.10 -2.10
N PHE A 173 0.03 6.27 -2.17
CA PHE A 173 -0.35 7.32 -3.14
C PHE A 173 -0.17 6.87 -4.59
N LEU A 174 0.92 6.16 -4.91
CA LEU A 174 1.18 5.65 -6.26
C LEU A 174 0.10 4.67 -6.71
N VAL A 175 -0.30 3.78 -5.80
CA VAL A 175 -1.33 2.77 -6.00
C VAL A 175 -2.72 3.41 -6.11
N ASN A 176 -3.08 4.31 -5.20
CA ASN A 176 -4.38 4.99 -5.23
C ASN A 176 -4.54 5.97 -6.41
N LYS A 177 -3.44 6.59 -6.88
CA LYS A 177 -3.49 7.55 -7.99
C LYS A 177 -3.70 6.86 -9.35
N LYS A 178 -3.21 5.63 -9.51
CA LYS A 178 -3.23 4.91 -10.79
C LYS A 178 -4.49 4.10 -10.98
#